data_AF-A0A960SSN4-F1
#
_entry.id   AF-A0A960SSN4-F1
#
_cell.length_a   1.000
_cell.length_b   1.000
_cell.length_c   1.000
_cell.angle_alpha   90.00
_cell.angle_beta   90.00
_cell.angle_gamma   90.00
#
_symmetry.space_group_name_H-M   'P 1'
#
loop_
_entity.id
_entity.type
_entity.pdbx_description
1 polymer ?
#
loop_
_entity_poly.entity_id
_entity_poly.type
_entity_poly.pdbx_seq_one_letter_code
_entity_poly.pdbx_strand_id
1 'polypeptide(L)'
;GTARRDIQFTFIEPWFLGRKLALGFDAYYRNLLYYSDVYDIDLIGGRLTLTRSLWNDYWRGMVGYSLYNVGIVNVEPTASPEILAEAGHTLVSKPIGKISYDSRNSVLLPNHGQLTELEAGFAGGPFGGQTDYYSWELNTSHYFPGLFDGHVLEIIARGGVMDNWGSDTHIPMYDRWSLGGLFSMRGYEYRSVGPYDSLGQEPLGGRTYWFASAEYSVPVIQSLRLAAFYDIGNVYPDPYSFERPS
;
A
#
# COMPACT_ATOMS: atom_id res chain seq x y z
N GLY A 1 2.81 11.40 -19.39
CA GLY A 1 3.73 12.55 -19.18
C GLY A 1 4.07 12.68 -17.70
N THR A 2 5.30 13.01 -17.29
CA THR A 2 5.76 12.88 -15.88
C THR A 2 5.22 13.92 -14.89
N ALA A 3 4.15 14.64 -15.23
CA ALA A 3 3.61 15.67 -14.36
C ALA A 3 2.72 15.04 -13.28
N ARG A 4 3.03 15.35 -12.02
CA ARG A 4 2.20 15.04 -10.86
C ARG A 4 1.85 16.35 -10.19
N ARG A 5 0.59 16.51 -9.82
CA ARG A 5 0.20 17.52 -8.85
C ARG A 5 -0.23 16.80 -7.58
N ASP A 6 0.47 17.07 -6.49
CA ASP A 6 0.13 16.54 -5.17
C ASP A 6 0.08 17.69 -4.18
N ILE A 7 -1.04 17.80 -3.49
CA ILE A 7 -1.25 18.69 -2.37
C ILE A 7 -1.64 17.80 -1.20
N GLN A 8 -0.82 17.79 -0.16
CA GLN A 8 -1.07 17.04 1.06
C GLN A 8 -0.97 17.96 2.27
N PHE A 9 -1.94 17.85 3.17
CA PHE A 9 -1.94 18.42 4.50
C PHE A 9 -2.01 17.28 5.51
N THR A 10 -1.10 17.31 6.48
CA THR A 10 -1.06 16.34 7.58
C THR A 10 -0.97 17.10 8.90
N PHE A 11 -1.87 16.76 9.83
CA PHE A 11 -1.90 17.24 11.19
C PHE A 11 -1.83 16.06 12.15
N ILE A 12 -0.99 16.17 13.18
CA ILE A 12 -0.87 15.17 14.24
C ILE A 12 -0.89 15.89 15.58
N GLU A 13 -1.83 15.50 16.44
CA GLU A 13 -1.84 15.84 17.86
C GLU A 13 -1.43 14.60 18.67
N PRO A 14 -0.17 14.51 19.15
CA PRO A 14 0.34 13.29 19.79
C PRO A 14 -0.30 12.98 21.15
N TRP A 15 -0.86 14.00 21.81
CA TRP A 15 -1.45 13.89 23.14
C TRP A 15 -2.91 14.36 23.13
N PHE A 16 -3.71 13.78 22.25
CA PHE A 16 -5.11 14.16 22.07
C PHE A 16 -5.88 14.00 23.39
N LEU A 17 -6.57 15.08 23.79
CA LEU A 17 -7.28 15.19 25.06
C LEU A 17 -6.39 14.93 26.31
N GLY A 18 -5.09 15.23 26.22
CA GLY A 18 -4.13 15.05 27.31
C GLY A 18 -3.79 13.59 27.61
N ARG A 19 -4.06 12.66 26.68
CA ARG A 19 -3.82 11.21 26.85
C ARG A 19 -2.70 10.76 25.91
N LYS A 20 -2.05 9.63 26.22
CA LYS A 20 -1.15 8.91 25.28
C LYS A 20 -1.97 8.31 24.12
N LEU A 21 -2.51 9.18 23.28
CA LEU A 21 -3.43 8.91 22.19
C LEU A 21 -3.14 9.95 21.12
N ALA A 22 -2.62 9.52 19.98
CA ALA A 22 -2.33 10.41 18.87
C ALA A 22 -3.57 10.51 17.96
N LEU A 23 -4.02 11.73 17.69
CA LEU A 23 -4.99 12.03 16.64
C LEU A 23 -4.24 12.44 15.37
N GLY A 24 -4.45 11.72 14.28
CA GLY A 24 -3.94 12.06 12.96
C GLY A 24 -5.06 12.50 12.02
N PHE A 25 -4.84 13.57 11.28
CA PHE A 25 -5.71 14.03 10.20
C PHE A 25 -4.88 14.29 8.94
N ASP A 26 -5.26 13.64 7.85
CA ASP A 26 -4.68 13.83 6.54
C ASP A 26 -5.76 14.31 5.56
N ALA A 27 -5.42 15.28 4.73
CA ALA A 27 -6.21 15.69 3.58
C ALA A 27 -5.30 15.75 2.36
N TYR A 28 -5.75 15.21 1.24
CA TYR A 28 -4.92 15.12 0.03
C TYR A 28 -5.73 15.33 -1.24
N TYR A 29 -5.05 15.90 -2.23
CA TYR A 29 -5.48 15.99 -3.61
C TYR A 29 -4.32 15.56 -4.50
N ARG A 30 -4.54 14.56 -5.36
CA ARG A 30 -3.53 13.98 -6.24
C ARG A 30 -4.06 13.87 -7.66
N ASN A 31 -3.28 14.36 -8.60
CA ASN A 31 -3.46 14.10 -10.02
C ASN A 31 -2.21 13.36 -10.53
N LEU A 32 -2.40 12.13 -10.97
CA LEU A 32 -1.33 11.17 -11.31
C LEU A 32 -1.39 10.86 -12.81
N LEU A 33 -0.53 11.51 -13.58
CA LEU A 33 -0.45 11.39 -15.06
C LEU A 33 0.61 10.38 -15.52
N TYR A 34 1.16 9.59 -14.58
CA TYR A 34 2.21 8.60 -14.82
C TYR A 34 1.71 7.16 -14.62
N TYR A 35 0.45 6.99 -14.27
CA TYR A 35 -0.12 5.66 -13.98
C TYR A 35 -0.34 4.83 -15.25
N SER A 36 -0.59 5.50 -16.37
CA SER A 36 -0.85 4.95 -17.69
C SER A 36 -0.68 6.04 -18.75
N ASP A 37 -0.49 5.65 -20.01
CA ASP A 37 -0.54 6.57 -21.16
C ASP A 37 -1.97 6.67 -21.76
N VAL A 38 -2.93 5.87 -21.29
CA VAL A 38 -4.32 5.84 -21.80
C VAL A 38 -5.38 6.31 -20.79
N TYR A 39 -5.00 6.65 -19.55
CA TYR A 39 -5.88 7.30 -18.57
C TYR A 39 -5.09 8.08 -17.51
N ASP A 40 -5.76 9.05 -16.90
CA ASP A 40 -5.27 9.80 -15.74
C ASP A 40 -6.00 9.38 -14.46
N ILE A 41 -5.35 9.55 -13.30
CA ILE A 41 -5.99 9.38 -11.99
C ILE A 41 -6.16 10.73 -11.31
N ASP A 42 -7.39 11.02 -10.89
CA ASP A 42 -7.73 12.14 -10.01
C ASP A 42 -8.21 11.59 -8.66
N LEU A 43 -7.63 12.06 -7.56
CA LEU A 43 -7.93 11.56 -6.23
C LEU A 43 -8.03 12.72 -5.25
N ILE A 44 -9.15 12.80 -4.55
CA ILE A 44 -9.34 13.71 -3.43
C ILE A 44 -9.84 12.94 -2.23
N GLY A 45 -9.26 13.19 -1.06
CA GLY A 45 -9.69 12.46 0.12
C GLY A 45 -9.13 12.99 1.42
N GLY A 46 -9.57 12.36 2.50
CA GLY A 46 -9.04 12.58 3.82
C GLY A 46 -9.07 11.31 4.66
N ARG A 47 -8.25 11.31 5.71
CA ARG A 47 -8.14 10.21 6.66
C ARG A 47 -8.08 10.77 8.07
N LEU A 48 -8.88 10.21 8.96
CA LEU A 48 -8.82 10.48 10.40
C LEU A 48 -8.33 9.20 11.10
N THR A 49 -7.38 9.33 12.02
CA THR A 49 -6.83 8.19 12.77
C THR A 49 -6.67 8.50 14.25
N LEU A 50 -6.83 7.45 15.07
CA LEU A 50 -6.50 7.43 16.48
C LEU A 50 -5.52 6.29 16.72
N THR A 51 -4.32 6.63 17.21
CA THR A 51 -3.24 5.66 17.44
C THR A 51 -2.80 5.67 18.91
N ARG A 52 -2.59 4.50 19.50
CA ARG A 52 -2.16 4.38 20.90
C ARG A 52 -1.30 3.14 21.13
N SER A 53 -0.33 3.26 22.05
CA SER A 53 0.39 2.10 22.61
C SER A 53 -0.56 1.21 23.39
N LEU A 54 -0.51 -0.10 23.13
CA LEU A 54 -1.43 -1.08 23.71
C LEU A 54 -0.85 -1.62 25.03
N TRP A 55 -0.27 -2.82 25.00
CA TRP A 55 0.22 -3.51 26.19
C TRP A 55 1.59 -3.02 26.67
N ASN A 56 2.43 -2.58 25.74
CA ASN A 56 3.75 -2.02 25.99
C ASN A 56 4.12 -1.05 24.85
N ASP A 57 5.33 -0.49 24.90
CA ASP A 57 5.77 0.50 23.92
C ASP A 57 6.10 -0.08 22.53
N TYR A 58 6.19 -1.40 22.40
CA TYR A 58 6.39 -2.08 21.10
C TYR A 58 5.09 -2.26 20.33
N TRP A 59 3.97 -2.46 21.04
CA TRP A 59 2.68 -2.68 20.41
C TRP A 59 1.89 -1.37 20.27
N ARG A 60 1.53 -1.01 19.04
CA ARG A 60 0.62 0.12 18.77
C ARG A 60 -0.60 -0.35 17.99
N GLY A 61 -1.77 0.11 18.43
CA GLY A 61 -3.03 -0.06 17.73
C GLY A 61 -3.47 1.27 17.12
N MET A 62 -4.07 1.20 15.94
CA MET A 62 -4.65 2.33 15.22
C MET A 62 -6.05 1.95 14.76
N VAL A 63 -6.99 2.86 14.96
CA VAL A 63 -8.28 2.85 14.28
C VAL A 63 -8.39 4.11 13.45
N GLY A 64 -9.05 4.03 12.31
CA GLY A 64 -9.20 5.19 11.45
C GLY A 64 -10.36 5.05 10.48
N TYR A 65 -10.61 6.13 9.77
CA TYR A 65 -11.61 6.22 8.74
C TYR A 65 -11.05 7.02 7.58
N SER A 66 -11.08 6.43 6.39
CA SER A 66 -10.72 7.09 5.13
C SER A 66 -11.97 7.37 4.32
N LEU A 67 -12.06 8.55 3.74
CA LEU A 67 -13.08 8.93 2.78
C LEU A 67 -12.39 9.59 1.60
N TYR A 68 -12.51 9.02 0.41
CA TYR A 68 -11.89 9.57 -0.78
C TYR A 68 -12.72 9.27 -2.02
N ASN A 69 -12.65 10.17 -2.99
CA ASN A 69 -13.21 9.98 -4.31
C ASN A 69 -12.04 9.77 -5.27
N VAL A 70 -12.01 8.62 -5.93
CA VAL A 70 -10.98 8.27 -6.92
C VAL A 70 -11.62 8.22 -8.30
N GLY A 71 -11.00 8.89 -9.26
CA GLY A 71 -11.45 8.94 -10.63
C GLY A 71 -10.42 8.40 -11.60
N ILE A 72 -10.87 7.55 -12.52
CA ILE A 72 -10.15 7.24 -13.76
C ILE A 72 -10.74 8.16 -14.85
N VAL A 73 -9.95 9.15 -15.26
CA VAL A 73 -10.41 10.27 -16.09
C VAL A 73 -9.53 10.39 -17.34
N ASN A 74 -9.98 11.18 -18.32
CA ASN A 74 -9.28 11.38 -19.60
C ASN A 74 -8.92 10.04 -20.30
N VAL A 75 -9.83 9.08 -20.27
CA VAL A 75 -9.60 7.74 -20.83
C VAL A 75 -9.60 7.81 -22.36
N GLU A 76 -8.52 7.33 -22.97
CA GLU A 76 -8.38 7.28 -24.42
C GLU A 76 -9.42 6.34 -25.06
N PRO A 77 -10.02 6.68 -26.21
CA PRO A 77 -11.00 5.81 -26.87
C PRO A 77 -10.45 4.44 -27.31
N THR A 78 -9.12 4.31 -27.39
CA THR A 78 -8.42 3.06 -27.73
C THR A 78 -8.13 2.17 -26.52
N ALA A 79 -8.46 2.62 -25.30
CA ALA A 79 -8.28 1.83 -24.10
C ALA A 79 -9.11 0.54 -24.15
N SER A 80 -8.68 -0.48 -23.41
CA SER A 80 -9.38 -1.75 -23.34
C SER A 80 -10.76 -1.61 -22.67
N PRO A 81 -11.69 -2.56 -22.91
CA PRO A 81 -13.00 -2.56 -22.27
C PRO A 81 -12.93 -2.51 -20.74
N GLU A 82 -11.91 -3.14 -20.14
CA GLU A 82 -11.67 -3.14 -18.71
C GLU A 82 -11.34 -1.74 -18.18
N ILE A 83 -10.47 -1.00 -18.86
CA ILE A 83 -10.14 0.39 -18.49
C ILE A 83 -11.33 1.32 -18.71
N LEU A 84 -12.05 1.16 -19.83
CA LEU A 84 -13.25 1.94 -20.13
C LEU A 84 -14.36 1.73 -19.09
N ALA A 85 -14.47 0.51 -18.54
CA ALA A 85 -15.43 0.19 -17.49
C ALA A 85 -15.10 0.85 -16.13
N GLU A 86 -13.84 1.25 -15.92
CA GLU A 86 -13.38 1.93 -14.71
C GLU A 86 -13.51 3.46 -14.80
N ALA A 87 -13.86 3.98 -15.99
CA ALA A 87 -13.96 5.40 -16.24
C ALA A 87 -15.03 6.07 -15.34
N GLY A 88 -14.68 7.23 -14.81
CA GLY A 88 -15.52 7.97 -13.88
C GLY A 88 -14.98 7.93 -12.46
N HIS A 89 -15.82 8.35 -11.50
CA HIS A 89 -15.46 8.57 -10.12
C HIS A 89 -16.15 7.56 -9.19
N THR A 90 -15.38 7.01 -8.25
CA THR A 90 -15.85 6.12 -7.20
C THR A 90 -15.52 6.69 -5.84
N LEU A 91 -16.56 6.99 -5.06
CA LEU A 91 -16.45 7.37 -3.66
C LEU A 91 -16.22 6.12 -2.80
N VAL A 92 -15.11 6.09 -2.09
CA VAL A 92 -14.75 5.02 -1.16
C VAL A 92 -14.79 5.57 0.26
N SER A 93 -15.60 4.95 1.11
CA SER A 93 -15.55 5.14 2.55
C SER A 93 -15.06 3.87 3.22
N LYS A 94 -14.02 3.96 4.04
CA LYS A 94 -13.28 2.80 4.52
C LYS A 94 -12.81 3.00 5.97
N PRO A 95 -13.52 2.46 6.96
CA PRO A 95 -12.96 2.12 8.27
C PRO A 95 -11.70 1.26 8.13
N ILE A 96 -10.70 1.58 8.96
CA ILE A 96 -9.41 0.90 8.97
C ILE A 96 -9.01 0.57 10.40
N GLY A 97 -8.51 -0.63 10.63
CA GLY A 97 -7.82 -1.03 11.85
C GLY A 97 -6.41 -1.47 11.53
N LYS A 98 -5.42 -1.09 12.34
CA LYS A 98 -4.05 -1.59 12.24
C LYS A 98 -3.50 -1.94 13.60
N ILE A 99 -2.79 -3.07 13.68
CA ILE A 99 -1.94 -3.42 14.81
C ILE A 99 -0.50 -3.51 14.33
N SER A 100 0.42 -2.95 15.11
CA SER A 100 1.84 -2.94 14.80
C SER A 100 2.66 -3.38 16.00
N TYR A 101 3.72 -4.14 15.73
CA TYR A 101 4.76 -4.52 16.67
C TYR A 101 6.10 -4.01 16.14
N ASP A 102 6.73 -3.07 16.86
CA ASP A 102 7.97 -2.42 16.45
C ASP A 102 9.01 -2.58 17.56
N SER A 103 9.94 -3.52 17.38
CA SER A 103 11.06 -3.77 18.29
C SER A 103 12.41 -3.31 17.73
N ARG A 104 12.39 -2.52 16.65
CA ARG A 104 13.61 -2.01 16.02
C ARG A 104 14.36 -1.11 16.99
N ASN A 105 15.68 -1.21 16.94
CA ASN A 105 16.56 -0.40 17.76
C ASN A 105 16.72 1.05 17.24
N SER A 106 16.44 1.29 15.97
CA SER A 106 16.50 2.59 15.31
C SER A 106 15.41 2.67 14.26
N VAL A 107 14.81 3.84 14.06
CA VAL A 107 13.79 4.06 13.03
C VAL A 107 14.43 4.27 11.66
N LEU A 108 15.60 4.92 11.60
CA LEU A 108 16.26 5.31 10.35
C LEU A 108 17.22 4.25 9.83
N LEU A 109 18.00 3.63 10.72
CA LEU A 109 19.02 2.64 10.37
C LEU A 109 18.93 1.46 11.34
N PRO A 110 17.87 0.63 11.26
CA PRO A 110 17.74 -0.55 12.11
C PRO A 110 18.84 -1.56 11.77
N ASN A 111 19.43 -2.19 12.78
CA ASN A 111 20.37 -3.29 12.60
C ASN A 111 19.99 -4.55 13.39
N HIS A 112 18.95 -4.47 14.22
CA HIS A 112 18.28 -5.61 14.83
C HIS A 112 16.83 -5.27 15.20
N GLY A 113 16.02 -6.31 15.38
CA GLY A 113 14.60 -6.18 15.74
C GLY A 113 13.69 -6.34 14.53
N GLN A 114 12.43 -5.93 14.67
CA GLN A 114 11.45 -6.06 13.60
C GLN A 114 10.39 -4.95 13.64
N LEU A 115 9.79 -4.71 12.49
CA LEU A 115 8.51 -4.02 12.37
C LEU A 115 7.55 -4.94 11.64
N THR A 116 6.50 -5.36 12.33
CA THR A 116 5.39 -6.15 11.76
C THR A 116 4.09 -5.37 11.94
N GLU A 117 3.34 -5.20 10.85
CA GLU A 117 2.08 -4.47 10.79
C GLU A 117 1.01 -5.34 10.11
N LEU A 118 -0.15 -5.45 10.75
CA LEU A 118 -1.34 -6.06 10.16
C LEU A 118 -2.42 -4.98 10.07
N GLU A 119 -2.83 -4.64 8.86
CA GLU A 119 -3.90 -3.68 8.57
C GLU A 119 -5.13 -4.40 7.99
N ALA A 120 -6.31 -3.95 8.41
CA ALA A 120 -7.59 -4.40 7.93
C ALA A 120 -8.40 -3.18 7.47
N GLY A 121 -9.02 -3.27 6.31
CA GLY A 121 -9.91 -2.26 5.74
C GLY A 121 -11.28 -2.85 5.44
N PHE A 122 -12.34 -2.05 5.60
CA PHE A 122 -13.69 -2.47 5.28
C PHE A 122 -14.41 -1.31 4.59
N ALA A 123 -14.40 -1.31 3.25
CA ALA A 123 -15.02 -0.27 2.44
C ALA A 123 -16.52 -0.52 2.24
N GLY A 124 -17.34 0.53 2.30
CA GLY A 124 -18.73 0.48 1.84
C GLY A 124 -19.82 0.31 2.91
N GLY A 125 -20.96 -0.25 2.48
CA GLY A 125 -22.23 -0.41 3.20
C GLY A 125 -22.69 0.79 4.03
N PRO A 126 -22.83 0.68 5.37
CA PRO A 126 -23.47 1.72 6.18
C PRO A 126 -22.68 3.04 6.22
N PHE A 127 -21.46 3.06 5.67
CA PHE A 127 -20.60 4.24 5.61
C PHE A 127 -20.73 5.02 4.29
N GLY A 128 -21.66 4.65 3.40
CA GLY A 128 -22.06 5.47 2.24
C GLY A 128 -21.06 5.54 1.09
N GLY A 129 -20.15 4.57 0.99
CA GLY A 129 -19.29 4.39 -0.17
C GLY A 129 -20.03 3.73 -1.32
N GLN A 130 -19.46 3.81 -2.53
CA GLN A 130 -20.00 3.22 -3.75
C GLN A 130 -19.41 1.83 -4.06
N THR A 131 -18.52 1.34 -3.21
CA THR A 131 -17.86 0.03 -3.36
C THR A 131 -17.82 -0.72 -2.03
N ASP A 132 -18.12 -2.01 -2.10
CA ASP A 132 -18.19 -2.91 -0.95
C ASP A 132 -17.08 -3.97 -1.04
N TYR A 133 -15.97 -3.74 -0.34
CA TYR A 133 -14.89 -4.72 -0.21
C TYR A 133 -14.22 -4.67 1.16
N TYR A 134 -13.57 -5.76 1.55
CA TYR A 134 -12.69 -5.80 2.70
C TYR A 134 -11.26 -6.10 2.24
N SER A 135 -10.28 -5.69 3.03
CA SER A 135 -8.88 -5.93 2.74
C SER A 135 -8.13 -6.32 4.01
N TRP A 136 -7.14 -7.21 3.85
CA TRP A 136 -6.15 -7.55 4.86
C TRP A 136 -4.77 -7.39 4.26
N GLU A 137 -3.85 -6.77 4.99
CA GLU A 137 -2.47 -6.62 4.56
C GLU A 137 -1.52 -6.83 5.74
N LEU A 138 -0.57 -7.74 5.56
CA LEU A 138 0.53 -8.01 6.48
C LEU A 138 1.81 -7.49 5.86
N ASN A 139 2.50 -6.59 6.58
CA ASN A 139 3.82 -6.09 6.23
C ASN A 139 4.79 -6.41 7.36
N THR A 140 5.90 -7.08 7.05
CA THR A 140 6.93 -7.36 8.05
C THR A 140 8.34 -7.11 7.50
N SER A 141 9.19 -6.54 8.36
CA SER A 141 10.62 -6.37 8.13
C SER A 141 11.39 -6.83 9.36
N HIS A 142 12.34 -7.73 9.17
CA HIS A 142 13.21 -8.26 10.21
C HIS A 142 14.65 -7.91 9.91
N TYR A 143 15.35 -7.42 10.92
CA TYR A 143 16.74 -6.97 10.81
C TYR A 143 17.61 -7.85 11.69
N PHE A 144 18.71 -8.32 11.12
CA PHE A 144 19.68 -9.18 11.79
C PHE A 144 21.09 -8.61 11.61
N PRO A 145 21.97 -8.73 12.63
CA PRO A 145 23.39 -8.50 12.45
C PRO A 145 23.95 -9.37 11.32
N GLY A 146 24.74 -8.76 10.44
CA GLY A 146 25.40 -9.47 9.34
C GLY A 146 26.71 -10.15 9.76
N LEU A 147 27.55 -10.45 8.77
CA LEU A 147 28.82 -11.17 8.97
C LEU A 147 29.89 -10.36 9.72
N PHE A 148 29.86 -9.03 9.61
CA PHE A 148 30.84 -8.12 10.22
C PHE A 148 30.15 -6.93 10.88
N ASP A 149 30.91 -6.17 11.66
CA ASP A 149 30.38 -5.00 12.37
C ASP A 149 29.74 -3.99 11.41
N GLY A 150 28.56 -3.51 11.79
CA GLY A 150 27.72 -2.62 10.99
C GLY A 150 27.06 -3.27 9.76
N HIS A 151 27.32 -4.53 9.42
CA HIS A 151 26.61 -5.24 8.36
C HIS A 151 25.20 -5.62 8.83
N VAL A 152 24.22 -5.62 7.94
CA VAL A 152 22.83 -5.95 8.27
C VAL A 152 22.23 -6.83 7.18
N LEU A 153 21.59 -7.92 7.61
CA LEU A 153 20.67 -8.68 6.79
C LEU A 153 19.24 -8.23 7.13
N GLU A 154 18.51 -7.77 6.13
CA GLU A 154 17.10 -7.43 6.21
C GLU A 154 16.29 -8.47 5.43
N ILE A 155 15.23 -8.99 6.06
CA ILE A 155 14.24 -9.84 5.42
C ILE A 155 12.90 -9.11 5.46
N ILE A 156 12.32 -8.85 4.29
CA ILE A 156 11.02 -8.21 4.12
C ILE A 156 10.04 -9.26 3.59
N ALA A 157 8.83 -9.30 4.14
CA ALA A 157 7.72 -10.02 3.56
C ALA A 157 6.46 -9.16 3.62
N ARG A 158 5.67 -9.18 2.54
CA ARG A 158 4.39 -8.50 2.43
C ARG A 158 3.38 -9.43 1.80
N GLY A 159 2.14 -9.33 2.21
CA GLY A 159 1.05 -10.07 1.60
C GLY A 159 -0.27 -9.41 1.89
N GLY A 160 -1.12 -9.36 0.88
CA GLY A 160 -2.42 -8.74 1.02
C GLY A 160 -3.47 -9.44 0.19
N VAL A 161 -4.70 -9.38 0.69
CA VAL A 161 -5.89 -9.87 0.00
C VAL A 161 -7.00 -8.84 0.16
N MET A 162 -7.81 -8.68 -0.87
CA MET A 162 -9.07 -7.95 -0.81
C MET A 162 -10.15 -8.73 -1.53
N ASP A 163 -11.35 -8.72 -0.98
CA ASP A 163 -12.49 -9.39 -1.57
C ASP A 163 -13.74 -8.54 -1.36
N ASN A 164 -14.70 -8.70 -2.26
CA ASN A 164 -15.97 -8.00 -2.18
C ASN A 164 -16.80 -8.58 -1.06
N TRP A 165 -17.68 -7.76 -0.51
CA TRP A 165 -18.77 -8.20 0.35
C TRP A 165 -20.04 -7.50 -0.11
N GLY A 166 -21.21 -8.05 0.20
CA GLY A 166 -22.47 -7.44 -0.27
C GLY A 166 -22.73 -7.71 -1.76
N SER A 167 -23.48 -6.80 -2.40
CA SER A 167 -23.96 -6.98 -3.78
C SER A 167 -23.10 -6.30 -4.83
N ASP A 168 -22.29 -5.31 -4.44
CA ASP A 168 -21.33 -4.73 -5.37
C ASP A 168 -20.08 -5.60 -5.46
N THR A 169 -19.67 -5.89 -6.69
CA THR A 169 -18.50 -6.70 -7.01
C THR A 169 -17.34 -5.87 -7.56
N HIS A 170 -17.53 -4.56 -7.70
CA HIS A 170 -16.49 -3.67 -8.20
C HIS A 170 -15.52 -3.30 -7.07
N ILE A 171 -14.22 -3.34 -7.37
CA ILE A 171 -13.16 -2.73 -6.57
C ILE A 171 -12.40 -1.79 -7.51
N PRO A 172 -12.31 -0.49 -7.21
CA PRO A 172 -11.61 0.47 -8.07
C PRO A 172 -10.19 0.01 -8.37
N MET A 173 -9.75 0.13 -9.63
CA MET A 173 -8.39 -0.22 -10.02
C MET A 173 -7.29 0.42 -9.17
N TYR A 174 -7.52 1.65 -8.72
CA TYR A 174 -6.59 2.36 -7.83
C TYR A 174 -6.38 1.66 -6.48
N ASP A 175 -7.40 0.95 -5.98
CA ASP A 175 -7.33 0.25 -4.69
C ASP A 175 -6.69 -1.13 -4.80
N ARG A 176 -6.59 -1.70 -6.01
CA ARG A 176 -6.05 -3.05 -6.24
C ARG A 176 -4.54 -3.10 -5.96
N TRP A 177 -4.08 -4.26 -5.53
CA TRP A 177 -2.66 -4.49 -5.26
C TRP A 177 -1.82 -4.46 -6.53
N SER A 178 -0.60 -3.95 -6.42
CA SER A 178 0.35 -3.90 -7.53
C SER A 178 1.78 -4.06 -7.02
N LEU A 179 2.63 -4.69 -7.83
CA LEU A 179 4.05 -4.85 -7.58
C LEU A 179 4.86 -4.36 -8.78
N GLY A 180 6.09 -3.93 -8.54
CA GLY A 180 6.97 -3.32 -9.54
C GLY A 180 7.52 -1.97 -9.08
N GLY A 181 8.70 -1.61 -9.58
CA GLY A 181 9.41 -0.38 -9.20
C GLY A 181 10.27 -0.50 -7.94
N LEU A 182 10.85 0.63 -7.53
CA LEU A 182 11.95 0.69 -6.55
C LEU A 182 11.60 0.19 -5.14
N PHE A 183 10.33 0.20 -4.74
CA PHE A 183 9.90 -0.10 -3.36
C PHE A 183 9.28 -1.51 -3.18
N SER A 184 9.24 -2.31 -4.24
CA SER A 184 8.81 -3.71 -4.19
C SER A 184 9.72 -4.56 -5.07
N MET A 185 9.30 -4.90 -6.29
CA MET A 185 10.05 -5.72 -7.25
C MET A 185 11.04 -4.85 -8.03
N ARG A 186 12.25 -4.66 -7.50
CA ARG A 186 13.30 -3.86 -8.18
C ARG A 186 13.74 -4.54 -9.47
N GLY A 187 13.91 -3.74 -10.53
CA GLY A 187 14.20 -4.23 -11.88
C GLY A 187 12.97 -4.41 -12.77
N TYR A 188 11.76 -4.38 -12.20
CA TYR A 188 10.51 -4.34 -12.94
C TYR A 188 9.98 -2.91 -13.03
N GLU A 189 9.27 -2.60 -14.11
CA GLU A 189 8.57 -1.32 -14.27
C GLU A 189 7.49 -1.18 -13.19
N TYR A 190 7.11 0.06 -12.86
CA TYR A 190 6.11 0.34 -11.84
C TYR A 190 4.78 -0.37 -12.18
N ARG A 191 4.23 -1.13 -11.21
CA ARG A 191 2.98 -1.91 -11.34
C ARG A 191 2.98 -3.04 -12.38
N SER A 192 4.10 -3.30 -13.05
CA SER A 192 4.16 -4.28 -14.15
C SER A 192 4.08 -5.75 -13.74
N VAL A 193 4.17 -6.07 -12.44
CA VAL A 193 4.03 -7.44 -11.95
C VAL A 193 2.58 -7.68 -11.56
N GLY A 194 1.84 -8.40 -12.40
CA GLY A 194 0.46 -8.80 -12.12
C GLY A 194 -0.42 -9.00 -13.35
N PRO A 195 -1.75 -9.00 -13.15
CA PRO A 195 -2.73 -9.08 -14.22
C PRO A 195 -2.69 -7.85 -15.13
N TYR A 196 -2.79 -8.09 -16.42
CA TYR A 196 -2.95 -7.08 -17.46
C TYR A 196 -4.36 -7.14 -18.04
N ASP A 197 -4.75 -6.07 -18.70
CA ASP A 197 -5.99 -6.02 -19.49
C ASP A 197 -5.98 -7.02 -20.66
N SER A 198 -7.15 -7.20 -21.29
CA SER A 198 -7.31 -8.10 -22.43
C SER A 198 -6.41 -7.78 -23.62
N LEU A 199 -5.91 -6.55 -23.73
CA LEU A 199 -4.98 -6.12 -24.77
C LEU A 199 -3.51 -6.36 -24.40
N GLY A 200 -3.22 -6.72 -23.14
CA GLY A 200 -1.88 -6.96 -22.63
C GLY A 200 -1.03 -5.69 -22.50
N GLN A 201 -1.67 -4.52 -22.39
CA GLN A 201 -1.02 -3.21 -22.40
C GLN A 201 -1.02 -2.55 -21.03
N GLU A 202 -2.12 -2.67 -20.29
CA GLU A 202 -2.31 -1.92 -19.04
C GLU A 202 -2.36 -2.84 -17.81
N PRO A 203 -1.57 -2.56 -16.76
CA PRO A 203 -1.64 -3.33 -15.53
C PRO A 203 -2.93 -2.99 -14.76
N LEU A 204 -3.76 -4.01 -14.54
CA LEU A 204 -5.02 -3.87 -13.82
C LEU A 204 -4.87 -3.90 -12.30
N GLY A 205 -3.73 -4.40 -11.81
CA GLY A 205 -3.56 -4.80 -10.42
C GLY A 205 -4.35 -6.07 -10.10
N GLY A 206 -4.31 -6.50 -8.84
CA GLY A 206 -4.97 -7.73 -8.42
C GLY A 206 -5.54 -7.68 -7.01
N ARG A 207 -6.27 -8.73 -6.67
CA ARG A 207 -7.01 -8.87 -5.41
C ARG A 207 -6.23 -9.65 -4.37
N THR A 208 -5.17 -10.36 -4.78
CA THR A 208 -4.21 -11.01 -3.87
C THR A 208 -2.79 -10.73 -4.33
N TYR A 209 -1.88 -10.50 -3.39
CA TYR A 209 -0.46 -10.40 -3.70
C TYR A 209 0.41 -10.96 -2.58
N TRP A 210 1.64 -11.29 -2.93
CA TRP A 210 2.71 -11.51 -1.97
C TRP A 210 4.04 -11.01 -2.52
N PHE A 211 4.91 -10.58 -1.62
CA PHE A 211 6.25 -10.10 -1.92
C PHE A 211 7.21 -10.51 -0.82
N ALA A 212 8.43 -10.88 -1.18
CA ALA A 212 9.51 -11.13 -0.24
C ALA A 212 10.82 -10.59 -0.81
N SER A 213 11.66 -10.04 0.07
CA SER A 213 12.99 -9.54 -0.27
C SER A 213 13.99 -9.95 0.80
N ALA A 214 15.17 -10.36 0.36
CA ALA A 214 16.35 -10.45 1.22
C ALA A 214 17.35 -9.38 0.78
N GLU A 215 17.74 -8.51 1.70
CA GLU A 215 18.71 -7.44 1.46
C GLU A 215 19.88 -7.54 2.42
N TYR A 216 21.11 -7.54 1.89
CA TYR A 216 22.33 -7.53 2.66
C TYR A 216 23.05 -6.21 2.45
N SER A 217 23.19 -5.40 3.50
CA SER A 217 23.81 -4.09 3.44
C SER A 217 25.10 -3.99 4.24
N VAL A 218 26.08 -3.27 3.68
CA VAL A 218 27.39 -3.00 4.27
C VAL A 218 27.62 -1.48 4.40
N PRO A 219 28.18 -0.99 5.51
CA PRO A 219 28.51 0.42 5.66
C PRO A 219 29.73 0.79 4.80
N VAL A 220 29.65 1.91 4.08
CA VAL A 220 30.80 2.52 3.40
C VAL A 220 31.35 3.67 4.25
N ILE A 221 30.43 4.52 4.73
CA ILE A 221 30.65 5.56 5.76
C ILE A 221 29.41 5.59 6.66
N GLN A 222 29.44 6.36 7.75
CA GLN A 222 28.33 6.39 8.72
C GLN A 222 26.95 6.67 8.11
N SER A 223 26.88 7.46 7.04
CA SER A 223 25.63 7.85 6.37
C SER A 223 25.33 7.11 5.06
N LEU A 224 26.26 6.29 4.56
CA LEU A 224 26.13 5.63 3.25
C LEU A 224 26.37 4.13 3.39
N ARG A 225 25.46 3.35 2.83
CA ARG A 225 25.52 1.89 2.78
C ARG A 225 25.41 1.41 1.34
N LEU A 226 26.07 0.30 1.02
CA LEU A 226 25.84 -0.46 -0.20
C LEU A 226 25.00 -1.68 0.14
N ALA A 227 24.06 -2.02 -0.72
CA ALA A 227 23.18 -3.16 -0.52
C ALA A 227 23.14 -4.06 -1.75
N ALA A 228 23.15 -5.37 -1.52
CA ALA A 228 22.78 -6.38 -2.50
C ALA A 228 21.43 -6.97 -2.08
N PHE A 229 20.54 -7.21 -3.03
CA PHE A 229 19.19 -7.67 -2.73
C PHE A 229 18.71 -8.73 -3.72
N TYR A 230 17.68 -9.47 -3.29
CA TYR A 230 16.96 -10.43 -4.10
C TYR A 230 15.47 -10.34 -3.79
N ASP A 231 14.69 -9.94 -4.80
CA ASP A 231 13.26 -9.67 -4.69
C ASP A 231 12.45 -10.75 -5.43
N ILE A 232 11.38 -11.23 -4.81
CA ILE A 232 10.41 -12.15 -5.40
C ILE A 232 8.99 -11.76 -5.00
N GLY A 233 8.03 -12.02 -5.85
CA GLY A 233 6.63 -11.70 -5.57
C GLY A 233 5.73 -11.90 -6.77
N ASN A 234 4.43 -11.86 -6.53
CA ASN A 234 3.43 -11.90 -7.59
C ASN A 234 2.11 -11.25 -7.16
N VAL A 235 1.30 -10.87 -8.15
CA VAL A 235 -0.05 -10.32 -7.96
C VAL A 235 -1.03 -11.18 -8.78
N TYR A 236 -2.19 -11.47 -8.18
CA TYR A 236 -3.20 -12.38 -8.72
C TYR A 236 -4.55 -11.67 -8.86
N PRO A 237 -5.33 -11.98 -9.92
CA PRO A 237 -6.59 -11.30 -10.18
C PRO A 237 -7.65 -11.61 -9.11
N ASP A 238 -7.63 -12.83 -8.56
CA ASP A 238 -8.66 -13.32 -7.65
C ASP A 238 -8.28 -13.22 -6.16
N PRO A 239 -9.27 -13.06 -5.27
CA PRO A 239 -9.06 -13.08 -3.84
C PRO A 239 -8.65 -14.49 -3.39
N TYR A 240 -7.70 -14.58 -2.46
CA TYR A 240 -7.17 -15.83 -1.92
C TYR A 240 -6.61 -16.81 -2.97
N SER A 241 -6.27 -16.33 -4.16
CA SER A 241 -5.66 -17.13 -5.22
C SER A 241 -4.14 -16.94 -5.25
N PHE A 242 -3.43 -18.05 -5.42
CA PHE A 242 -1.97 -18.11 -5.57
C PHE A 242 -1.53 -18.90 -6.82
N GLU A 243 -2.52 -19.36 -7.60
CA GLU A 243 -2.29 -20.09 -8.83
C GLU A 243 -2.04 -19.10 -9.96
N ARG A 244 -1.04 -19.37 -10.81
CA ARG A 244 -0.85 -18.55 -12.01
C ARG A 244 -2.04 -18.79 -12.93
N PRO A 245 -2.68 -17.74 -13.48
CA PRO A 245 -3.65 -17.90 -14.55
C PRO A 245 -3.00 -18.73 -15.67
N SER A 246 -3.68 -19.80 -16.08
CA SER A 246 -3.24 -20.71 -17.14
C SER A 246 -3.30 -20.05 -18.52
#